data_AF-A0A0F5PBY1-F1
#
_entry.id   AF-A0A0F5PBY1-F1
#
_cell.length_a   1.000
_cell.length_b   1.000
_cell.length_c   1.000
_cell.angle_alpha   90.00
_cell.angle_beta   90.00
_cell.angle_gamma   90.00
#
_symmetry.space_group_name_H-M   'P 1'
#
loop_
_entity.id
_entity.type
_entity.pdbx_description
1 polymer ?
#
loop_
_entity_poly.entity_id
_entity_poly.type
_entity_poly.pdbx_seq_one_letter_code
_entity_poly.pdbx_strand_id
1 'polypeptide(L)' 'MSALVYKLTVVHHRLDDQIRQELKRRFPDGIRLLRLKKLRLAVKDRLHMLARFPKRGRD' A
#
# COMPACT_ATOMS: atom_id res chain seq x y z
N MET A 1 1.12 10.61 15.57
CA MET A 1 1.03 9.96 14.23
C MET A 1 -0.35 10.19 13.66
N SER A 2 -0.47 10.72 12.44
CA SER A 2 -1.79 10.95 11.80
C SER A 2 -2.52 9.62 11.59
N ALA A 3 -3.78 9.53 12.01
CA ALA A 3 -4.62 8.32 11.85
C ALA A 3 -4.69 7.84 10.39
N LEU A 4 -4.56 8.75 9.42
CA LEU A 4 -4.49 8.43 7.99
C LEU A 4 -3.21 7.68 7.61
N VAL A 5 -2.05 8.08 8.15
CA VAL A 5 -0.76 7.41 7.91
C VAL A 5 -0.81 6.00 8.47
N TYR A 6 -1.35 5.83 9.68
CA TYR A 6 -1.53 4.52 10.29
C TYR A 6 -2.41 3.59 9.42
N LYS A 7 -3.58 4.08 8.97
CA LYS A 7 -4.46 3.32 8.08
C LYS A 7 -3.77 2.92 6.77
N LEU A 8 -3.01 3.84 6.15
CA LEU A 8 -2.26 3.55 4.92
C LEU A 8 -1.17 2.50 5.15
N THR A 9 -0.45 2.55 6.28
CA THR A 9 0.55 1.55 6.64
C THR A 9 -0.08 0.17 6.87
N VAL A 10 -1.22 0.09 7.55
CA VAL A 10 -1.95 -1.17 7.74
C VAL A 10 -2.39 -1.77 6.39
N VAL A 11 -2.92 -0.93 5.49
CA VAL A 11 -3.29 -1.37 4.13
C VAL A 11 -2.05 -1.84 3.34
N HIS A 12 -0.92 -1.13 3.46
CA HIS A 12 0.33 -1.53 2.83
C HIS A 12 0.76 -2.93 3.29
N HIS A 13 0.78 -3.19 4.60
CA HIS A 13 1.11 -4.52 5.14
C HIS A 13 0.17 -5.61 4.64
N ARG A 14 -1.15 -5.34 4.63
CA ARG A 14 -2.14 -6.30 4.15
C ARG A 14 -1.98 -6.63 2.66
N LEU A 15 -1.54 -5.66 1.85
CA LEU A 15 -1.24 -5.88 0.43
C LEU A 15 0.03 -6.71 0.25
N ASP A 16 1.08 -6.45 1.05
CA ASP A 16 2.30 -7.26 1.03
C ASP A 16 2.04 -8.71 1.43
N ASP A 17 1.22 -8.96 2.45
CA ASP A 17 0.87 -10.32 2.84
C ASP A 17 0.05 -11.04 1.76
N GLN A 18 -0.88 -10.35 1.09
CA GLN A 18 -1.60 -10.93 -0.04
C GLN A 18 -0.69 -11.27 -1.21
N ILE A 19 0.30 -10.42 -1.51
CA ILE A 19 1.32 -10.70 -2.54
C ILE A 19 2.12 -11.94 -2.16
N ARG A 20 2.58 -12.04 -0.91
CA ARG A 20 3.34 -13.19 -0.40
C ARG A 20 2.50 -14.47 -0.44
N GLN A 21 1.23 -14.40 -0.05
CA GLN A 21 0.32 -15.54 -0.12
C GLN A 21 0.09 -15.99 -1.56
N GLU A 22 -0.12 -15.06 -2.49
CA GLU A 22 -0.30 -15.40 -3.91
C GLU A 22 0.96 -16.06 -4.49
N LEU A 23 2.15 -15.55 -4.15
CA LEU A 23 3.44 -16.12 -4.57
C LEU A 23 3.72 -17.51 -3.97
N LYS A 24 3.15 -17.81 -2.79
CA LYS A 24 3.26 -19.12 -2.15
C LYS A 24 2.31 -20.18 -2.75
N ARG A 25 1.38 -19.78 -3.61
CA ARG A 25 0.46 -20.74 -4.25
C ARG A 25 1.20 -21.60 -5.27
N ARG A 26 0.73 -22.84 -5.42
CA ARG A 26 1.26 -23.80 -6.40
C ARG A 26 1.10 -23.32 -7.84
N PHE A 27 0.07 -22.52 -8.11
CA PHE A 27 -0.14 -21.80 -9.36
C PHE A 27 -0.51 -20.34 -9.03
N PRO A 28 0.46 -19.41 -9.04
CA PRO A 28 0.20 -18.01 -8.77
C PRO A 28 -0.57 -17.36 -9.93
N ASP A 29 -1.60 -16.58 -9.61
CA ASP A 29 -2.29 -15.77 -10.63
C ASP A 29 -1.50 -14.48 -10.89
N GLY A 30 -0.87 -14.41 -12.08
CA GLY A 30 -0.06 -13.26 -12.49
C GLY A 30 -0.86 -11.96 -12.63
N ILE A 31 -2.13 -12.02 -13.05
CA ILE A 31 -2.99 -10.84 -13.18
C ILE A 31 -3.35 -10.33 -11.78
N ARG A 32 -3.70 -11.24 -10.87
CA ARG A 32 -3.95 -10.91 -9.46
C ARG A 32 -2.72 -10.32 -8.80
N LEU A 33 -1.53 -10.88 -9.04
CA LEU A 33 -0.27 -10.36 -8.53
C LEU A 33 0.05 -8.95 -9.04
N LEU A 34 -0.17 -8.69 -10.34
CA LEU A 34 0.00 -7.36 -10.93
C LEU A 34 -0.96 -6.34 -10.31
N ARG A 35 -2.24 -6.71 -10.11
CA ARG A 35 -3.22 -5.86 -9.42
C ARG A 35 -2.80 -5.54 -7.99
N LEU A 36 -2.34 -6.53 -7.23
CA LEU A 36 -1.88 -6.34 -5.86
C LEU A 36 -0.64 -5.43 -5.80
N LYS A 37 0.32 -5.61 -6.71
CA LYS A 37 1.51 -4.74 -6.80
C LYS A 37 1.13 -3.30 -7.16
N LYS A 38 0.18 -3.10 -8.09
CA LYS A 38 -0.31 -1.75 -8.47
C LYS A 38 -1.00 -1.05 -7.30
N LEU A 39 -1.81 -1.77 -6.53
CA LEU A 39 -2.43 -1.23 -5.31
C LEU A 39 -1.40 -0.86 -4.26
N ARG A 40 -0.38 -1.70 -4.05
CA ARG A 40 0.72 -1.41 -3.12
C ARG A 40 1.49 -0.14 -3.55
N LEU A 41 1.76 0.01 -4.84
CA LEU A 41 2.42 1.19 -5.40
C LEU A 41 1.59 2.46 -5.12
N ALA A 42 0.29 2.44 -5.40
CA ALA A 42 -0.59 3.59 -5.13
C ALA A 42 -0.64 3.99 -3.65
N VAL A 43 -0.58 3.02 -2.73
CA VAL A 43 -0.51 3.29 -1.28
C VAL A 43 0.84 3.92 -0.91
N LYS A 44 1.94 3.41 -1.47
CA LYS A 44 3.28 3.99 -1.29
C LYS A 44 3.34 5.43 -1.81
N ASP A 45 2.77 5.70 -2.98
CA ASP A 45 2.72 7.04 -3.56
C ASP A 45 1.92 8.01 -2.69
N ARG A 46 0.80 7.55 -2.12
CA ARG A 46 0.01 8.33 -1.14
C ARG A 46 0.78 8.62 0.14
N LEU A 47 1.50 7.63 0.69
CA LEU A 47 2.37 7.82 1.85
C LEU A 47 3.49 8.82 1.54
N HIS A 48 4.09 8.72 0.37
CA HIS A 48 5.14 9.63 -0.08
C HIS A 48 4.61 11.06 -0.27
N MET A 49 3.41 11.23 -0.84
CA MET A 49 2.75 12.54 -0.92
C MET A 49 2.46 13.13 0.45
N LEU A 50 1.97 12.34 1.40
CA LEU A 50 1.72 12.79 2.78
C LEU A 50 3.01 13.16 3.52
N ALA A 51 4.11 12.46 3.24
CA ALA A 51 5.42 12.75 3.82
C ALA A 51 6.07 13.99 3.17
N ARG A 52 5.87 14.20 1.87
CA ARG A 52 6.45 15.32 1.10
C ARG A 52 5.66 16.61 1.24
N PHE A 53 4.35 16.51 1.45
CA PHE A 53 3.46 17.62 1.74
C PHE A 53 2.73 17.35 3.06
N PRO A 54 3.42 17.42 4.21
CA PRO A 54 2.72 17.54 5.48
C PRO A 54 1.89 18.82 5.36
N LYS A 55 0.56 18.71 5.42
CA LYS A 55 -0.36 19.84 5.27
C LYS A 55 0.18 21.05 6.05
N ARG A 56 0.72 22.03 5.34
CA ARG A 56 1.01 23.37 5.83
C ARG A 56 -0.26 24.16 5.55
N GLY A 57 -0.95 24.59 6.61
CA GLY A 57 -2.16 25.41 6.50
C GLY A 57 -3.45 24.71 6.91
N ARG A 58 -3.75 24.79 8.20
CA ARG A 58 -5.10 25.05 8.70
C ARG A 58 -4.92 25.96 9.92
N ASP A 59 -4.59 27.22 9.62
CA ASP A 59 -4.81 28.41 10.46
C ASP A 59 -5.87 29.23 9.74
#